data_AF-A0A9X2C7C1-F1
#
_entry.id   AF-A0A9X2C7C1-F1
#
_cell.length_a   1.000
_cell.length_b   1.000
_cell.length_c   1.000
_cell.angle_alpha   90.00
_cell.angle_beta   90.00
_cell.angle_gamma   90.00
#
_symmetry.space_group_name_H-M   'P 1'
#
loop_
_entity.id
_entity.type
_entity.pdbx_description
1 polymer ?
#
loop_
_entity_poly.entity_id
_entity_poly.type
_entity_poly.pdbx_seq_one_letter_code
_entity_poly.pdbx_strand_id
1 'polypeptide(L)'
;MQSSELGKHSEGIELTNCRQMSNAVVVWIKCLESYPGWREWKHERIKRTLLAEDLPLPENGIFKEEFVFSDDVERQHAVVFQYLGLEQTINSLKDCEFYFRRYPFRGLPISRSAHVTNICEMYFGRFYELKERFKKYFKAITAVAPHHALEIGLFIKTFDKVFDAELRERNSIHHHARFEDSSIDRVFLTGSITDKGWEREHNNAYRKLAREWVERVRQRGAVLDRFLDETAKATLETCSFLKL
;
A
#
# COMPACT_ATOMS: atom_id res chain seq x y z
N MET A 1 15.91 -57.36 3.20
CA MET A 1 15.46 -56.56 4.36
C MET A 1 16.30 -55.30 4.42
N GLN A 2 15.83 -54.23 3.79
CA GLN A 2 16.30 -52.85 4.01
C GLN A 2 15.01 -52.02 4.05
N SER A 3 14.55 -51.73 5.26
CA SER A 3 13.38 -50.90 5.50
C SER A 3 13.76 -49.44 5.33
N SER A 4 12.96 -48.74 4.54
CA SER A 4 13.08 -47.32 4.26
C SER A 4 12.65 -46.49 5.47
N GLU A 5 13.52 -45.63 5.97
CA GLU A 5 13.12 -44.49 6.79
C GLU A 5 13.05 -43.25 5.88
N LEU A 6 11.92 -43.13 5.20
CA LEU A 6 11.47 -41.86 4.63
C LEU A 6 10.98 -41.00 5.80
N GLY A 7 11.91 -40.22 6.36
CA GLY A 7 11.60 -39.11 7.25
C GLY A 7 10.67 -38.13 6.54
N LYS A 8 9.40 -38.14 6.95
CA LYS A 8 8.42 -37.11 6.62
C LYS A 8 8.84 -35.81 7.30
N HIS A 9 9.60 -34.96 6.60
CA HIS A 9 9.63 -33.53 6.91
C HIS A 9 8.32 -32.91 6.40
N SER A 10 7.28 -32.95 7.23
CA SER A 10 6.18 -32.00 7.11
C SER A 10 6.68 -30.65 7.63
N GLU A 11 7.31 -29.87 6.77
CA GLU A 11 7.40 -28.42 6.98
C GLU A 11 5.96 -27.89 6.98
N GLY A 12 5.39 -27.72 8.17
CA GLY A 12 4.16 -26.96 8.33
C GLY A 12 4.44 -25.57 7.79
N ILE A 13 3.75 -25.18 6.72
CA ILE A 13 3.81 -23.82 6.18
C ILE A 13 3.30 -22.90 7.29
N GLU A 14 4.22 -22.27 8.00
CA GLU A 14 3.91 -21.27 9.01
C GLU A 14 3.17 -20.13 8.29
N LEU A 15 1.87 -20.01 8.57
CA LEU A 15 1.02 -19.00 7.94
C LEU A 15 1.43 -17.63 8.49
N THR A 16 1.92 -16.76 7.60
CA THR A 16 2.25 -15.36 7.95
C THR A 16 1.04 -14.67 8.60
N ASN A 17 1.28 -13.76 9.54
CA ASN A 17 0.21 -13.05 10.24
C ASN A 17 -0.64 -12.24 9.26
N CYS A 18 -0.03 -11.67 8.21
CA CYS A 18 -0.77 -11.04 7.12
C CYS A 18 -1.81 -11.98 6.49
N ARG A 19 -1.47 -13.25 6.24
CA ARG A 19 -2.41 -14.21 5.65
C ARG A 19 -3.54 -14.57 6.61
N GLN A 20 -3.23 -14.70 7.90
CA GLN A 20 -4.26 -14.91 8.93
C GLN A 20 -5.21 -13.71 9.00
N MET A 21 -4.66 -12.49 8.94
CA MET A 21 -5.43 -11.25 8.91
C MET A 21 -6.31 -11.15 7.66
N SER A 22 -5.80 -11.48 6.47
CA SER A 22 -6.62 -11.53 5.25
C SER A 22 -7.78 -12.54 5.38
N ASN A 23 -7.54 -13.71 5.97
CA ASN A 23 -8.59 -14.70 6.21
C ASN A 23 -9.64 -14.17 7.19
N ALA A 24 -9.22 -13.56 8.30
CA ALA A 24 -10.10 -12.94 9.28
C ALA A 24 -10.96 -11.83 8.65
N VAL A 25 -10.37 -10.98 7.82
CA VAL A 25 -11.08 -9.95 7.05
C VAL A 25 -12.12 -10.58 6.13
N VAL A 26 -11.79 -11.65 5.41
CA VAL A 26 -12.75 -12.35 4.53
C VAL A 26 -13.91 -12.94 5.33
N VAL A 27 -13.65 -13.56 6.48
CA VAL A 27 -14.70 -14.09 7.35
C VAL A 27 -15.58 -12.98 7.88
N TRP A 28 -15.00 -11.88 8.37
CA TRP A 28 -15.74 -10.72 8.84
C TRP A 28 -16.63 -10.11 7.74
N ILE A 29 -16.11 -9.95 6.52
CA ILE A 29 -16.90 -9.47 5.36
C ILE A 29 -18.08 -10.40 5.07
N LYS A 30 -17.89 -11.72 5.18
CA LYS A 30 -18.99 -12.69 5.00
C LYS A 30 -20.04 -12.58 6.11
N CYS A 31 -19.64 -12.32 7.35
CA CYS A 31 -20.59 -12.07 8.43
C CYS A 31 -21.49 -10.86 8.15
N LEU A 32 -20.97 -9.82 7.49
CA LEU A 32 -21.80 -8.68 7.06
C LEU A 32 -22.91 -9.08 6.09
N GLU A 33 -22.75 -10.13 5.28
CA GLU A 33 -23.80 -10.61 4.36
C GLU A 33 -25.04 -11.16 5.08
N SER A 34 -24.90 -11.47 6.37
CA SER A 34 -25.98 -11.90 7.24
C SER A 34 -26.56 -10.74 8.06
N TYR A 35 -26.01 -9.52 7.92
CA TYR A 35 -26.51 -8.34 8.60
C TYR A 35 -27.88 -7.92 8.00
N PRO A 36 -28.92 -7.71 8.82
CA PRO A 36 -30.27 -7.40 8.33
C PRO A 36 -30.30 -6.20 7.38
N GLY A 37 -30.89 -6.36 6.19
CA GLY A 37 -31.06 -5.28 5.21
C GLY A 37 -29.81 -4.92 4.41
N TRP A 38 -28.62 -5.42 4.77
CA TRP A 38 -27.37 -5.10 4.07
C TRP A 38 -27.35 -5.65 2.65
N ARG A 39 -27.80 -6.88 2.46
CA ARG A 39 -27.79 -7.55 1.15
C ARG A 39 -28.72 -6.85 0.17
N GLU A 40 -29.92 -6.52 0.62
CA GLU A 40 -30.94 -5.80 -0.15
C GLU A 40 -30.45 -4.40 -0.52
N TRP A 41 -29.86 -3.69 0.44
CA TRP A 41 -29.29 -2.36 0.18
C TRP A 41 -28.12 -2.41 -0.80
N LYS A 42 -27.19 -3.36 -0.64
CA LYS A 42 -26.04 -3.54 -1.54
C LYS A 42 -26.49 -3.86 -2.96
N HIS A 43 -27.48 -4.75 -3.12
CA HIS A 43 -28.04 -5.08 -4.43
C HIS A 43 -28.66 -3.85 -5.12
N GLU A 44 -29.45 -3.07 -4.39
CA GLU A 44 -30.05 -1.83 -4.88
C GLU A 44 -28.99 -0.78 -5.24
N ARG A 45 -27.93 -0.65 -4.43
CA ARG A 45 -26.82 0.26 -4.72
C ARG A 45 -26.07 -0.14 -6.00
N ILE A 46 -25.73 -1.42 -6.17
CA ILE A 46 -25.05 -1.90 -7.39
C ILE A 46 -25.93 -1.68 -8.62
N LYS A 47 -27.21 -2.03 -8.53
CA LYS A 47 -28.19 -1.81 -9.62
C LYS A 47 -28.23 -0.34 -10.03
N ARG A 48 -28.21 0.58 -9.07
CA ARG A 48 -28.15 2.02 -9.35
C ARG A 48 -26.84 2.44 -9.98
N THR A 49 -25.70 2.01 -9.44
CA THR A 49 -24.38 2.37 -10.00
C THR A 49 -24.23 1.89 -11.44
N LEU A 50 -24.74 0.70 -11.77
CA LEU A 50 -24.66 0.13 -13.11
C LEU A 50 -25.66 0.77 -14.10
N LEU A 51 -26.73 1.40 -13.61
CA LEU A 51 -27.83 1.94 -14.43
C LEU A 51 -27.97 3.46 -14.29
N ALA A 52 -26.99 4.14 -13.68
CA ALA A 52 -27.07 5.55 -13.31
C ALA A 52 -27.14 6.50 -14.51
N GLU A 53 -26.68 6.07 -15.69
CA GLU A 53 -26.69 6.90 -16.91
C GLU A 53 -28.08 6.92 -17.60
N ASP A 54 -28.94 5.93 -17.35
CA ASP A 54 -30.22 5.74 -18.06
C ASP A 54 -31.47 5.90 -17.17
N LEU A 55 -31.31 6.10 -15.86
CA LEU A 55 -32.43 6.17 -14.93
C LEU A 55 -32.83 7.63 -14.64
N PRO A 56 -34.12 8.00 -14.80
CA PRO A 56 -34.60 9.30 -14.35
C PRO A 56 -34.35 9.44 -12.85
N LEU A 57 -33.81 10.59 -12.44
CA LEU A 57 -33.66 10.94 -11.03
C LEU A 57 -35.05 10.85 -10.36
N PRO A 58 -35.17 10.21 -9.18
CA PRO A 58 -36.45 10.11 -8.51
C PRO A 58 -37.01 11.51 -8.22
N GLU A 59 -38.29 11.73 -8.57
CA GLU A 59 -38.99 13.03 -8.51
C GLU A 59 -38.93 13.73 -7.14
N ASN A 60 -38.62 12.97 -6.08
CA ASN A 60 -38.63 13.47 -4.71
C ASN A 60 -37.23 13.87 -4.20
N GLY A 61 -36.15 13.62 -4.94
CA GLY A 61 -34.77 13.91 -4.51
C GLY A 61 -34.30 13.16 -3.25
N ILE A 62 -35.17 12.39 -2.59
CA ILE A 62 -34.86 11.59 -1.40
C ILE A 62 -34.16 10.32 -1.87
N PHE A 63 -32.83 10.39 -1.93
CA PHE A 63 -32.01 9.19 -1.97
C PHE A 63 -32.38 8.33 -0.76
N LYS A 64 -32.74 7.06 -0.98
CA LYS A 64 -32.87 6.05 0.09
C LYS A 64 -31.64 6.20 0.98
N GLU A 65 -31.87 6.51 2.26
CA GLU A 65 -30.84 6.89 3.24
C GLU A 65 -29.61 5.97 3.17
N GLU A 66 -28.44 6.54 3.46
CA GLU A 66 -27.21 5.78 3.60
C GLU A 66 -27.44 4.63 4.59
N PHE A 67 -27.02 3.41 4.24
CA PHE A 67 -27.17 2.29 5.15
C PHE A 67 -26.26 2.52 6.34
N VAL A 68 -26.84 2.62 7.54
CA VAL A 68 -26.10 2.85 8.78
C VAL A 68 -25.95 1.50 9.49
N PHE A 69 -24.71 1.04 9.67
CA PHE A 69 -24.46 -0.09 10.57
C PHE A 69 -24.57 0.36 12.03
N SER A 70 -24.74 -0.59 12.95
CA SER A 70 -24.54 -0.30 14.37
C SER A 70 -23.15 0.28 14.62
N ASP A 71 -23.00 1.19 15.58
CA ASP A 71 -21.73 1.83 15.94
C ASP A 71 -20.56 0.85 16.11
N ASP A 72 -20.81 -0.34 16.69
CA ASP A 72 -19.78 -1.36 16.86
C ASP A 72 -19.26 -1.90 15.53
N VAL A 73 -20.17 -2.19 14.59
CA VAL A 73 -19.82 -2.66 13.25
C VAL A 73 -19.14 -1.56 12.43
N GLU A 74 -19.53 -0.30 12.59
CA GLU A 74 -18.83 0.84 11.97
C GLU A 74 -17.38 0.95 12.46
N ARG A 75 -17.13 0.77 13.76
CA ARG A 75 -15.77 0.78 14.32
C ARG A 75 -14.95 -0.41 13.82
N GLN A 76 -15.55 -1.60 13.73
CA GLN A 76 -14.90 -2.79 13.15
C GLN A 76 -14.56 -2.57 11.68
N HIS A 77 -15.50 -2.03 10.91
CA HIS A 77 -15.32 -1.65 9.52
C HIS A 77 -14.16 -0.68 9.35
N ALA A 78 -14.08 0.35 10.20
CA ALA A 78 -12.97 1.30 10.19
C ALA A 78 -11.61 0.60 10.39
N VAL A 79 -11.49 -0.36 11.32
CA VAL A 79 -10.25 -1.14 11.50
C VAL A 79 -9.92 -1.92 10.22
N VAL A 80 -10.86 -2.69 9.69
CA VAL A 80 -10.65 -3.53 8.50
C VAL A 80 -10.22 -2.71 7.29
N PHE A 81 -10.93 -1.62 6.99
CA PHE A 81 -10.63 -0.80 5.81
C PHE A 81 -9.35 0.02 5.95
N GLN A 82 -9.00 0.46 7.17
CA GLN A 82 -7.70 1.09 7.39
C GLN A 82 -6.56 0.08 7.22
N TYR A 83 -6.71 -1.19 7.66
CA TYR A 83 -5.74 -2.26 7.40
C TYR A 83 -5.56 -2.52 5.90
N LEU A 84 -6.66 -2.72 5.16
CA LEU A 84 -6.62 -2.90 3.70
C LEU A 84 -5.96 -1.70 3.00
N GLY A 85 -6.18 -0.49 3.53
CA GLY A 85 -5.50 0.71 3.07
C GLY A 85 -3.99 0.69 3.28
N LEU A 86 -3.48 0.08 4.35
CA LEU A 86 -2.05 -0.13 4.56
C LEU A 86 -1.49 -1.09 3.51
N GLU A 87 -2.15 -2.23 3.30
CA GLU A 87 -1.75 -3.22 2.30
C GLU A 87 -1.69 -2.60 0.89
N GLN A 88 -2.73 -1.85 0.53
CA GLN A 88 -2.78 -1.16 -0.76
C GLN A 88 -1.63 -0.16 -0.93
N THR A 89 -1.31 0.63 0.09
CA THR A 89 -0.21 1.60 0.01
C THR A 89 1.15 0.90 -0.11
N ILE A 90 1.36 -0.20 0.61
CA ILE A 90 2.60 -1.01 0.49
C ILE A 90 2.72 -1.61 -0.91
N ASN A 91 1.63 -2.17 -1.46
CA ASN A 91 1.62 -2.69 -2.83
C ASN A 91 1.90 -1.59 -3.85
N SER A 92 1.28 -0.41 -3.69
CA SER A 92 1.53 0.74 -4.57
C SER A 92 2.99 1.22 -4.52
N LEU A 93 3.64 1.12 -3.36
CA LEU A 93 5.07 1.39 -3.23
C LEU A 93 5.90 0.34 -3.96
N LYS A 94 5.57 -0.94 -3.83
CA LYS A 94 6.24 -2.03 -4.55
C LYS A 94 6.05 -1.90 -6.06
N ASP A 95 4.90 -1.43 -6.52
CA ASP A 95 4.62 -1.16 -7.94
C ASP A 95 5.56 -0.09 -8.53
N CYS A 96 6.20 0.75 -7.70
CA CYS A 96 7.28 1.64 -8.15
C CYS A 96 8.41 0.86 -8.86
N GLU A 97 8.66 -0.40 -8.51
CA GLU A 97 9.58 -1.30 -9.22
C GLU A 97 9.23 -1.38 -10.71
N PHE A 98 7.95 -1.56 -11.03
CA PHE A 98 7.48 -1.66 -12.40
C PHE A 98 7.68 -0.34 -13.15
N TYR A 99 7.33 0.79 -12.50
CA TYR A 99 7.49 2.12 -13.08
C TYR A 99 8.97 2.45 -13.35
N PHE A 100 9.89 2.10 -12.46
CA PHE A 100 11.33 2.32 -12.71
C PHE A 100 11.85 1.52 -13.91
N ARG A 101 11.36 0.30 -14.13
CA ARG A 101 11.81 -0.57 -15.24
C ARG A 101 11.34 -0.11 -16.60
N ARG A 102 10.12 0.42 -16.69
CA ARG A 102 9.46 0.69 -17.96
C ARG A 102 9.45 2.18 -18.23
N TYR A 103 10.18 2.60 -19.25
CA TYR A 103 10.04 3.94 -19.83
C TYR A 103 9.12 3.90 -21.06
N PRO A 104 7.84 4.30 -20.93
CA PRO A 104 6.86 4.20 -22.02
C PRO A 104 6.86 5.41 -22.97
N PHE A 105 7.66 6.44 -22.71
CA PHE A 105 7.52 7.76 -23.35
C PHE A 105 8.35 7.94 -24.64
N ARG A 106 8.54 6.87 -25.42
CA ARG A 106 9.27 7.00 -26.70
C ARG A 106 8.48 7.90 -27.66
N GLY A 107 9.10 8.97 -28.13
CA GLY A 107 8.46 9.96 -29.02
C GLY A 107 7.52 10.94 -28.29
N LEU A 108 7.50 10.92 -26.96
CA LEU A 108 6.72 11.84 -26.12
C LEU A 108 7.67 12.84 -25.44
N PRO A 109 7.16 14.01 -24.97
CA PRO A 109 8.01 15.08 -24.42
C PRO A 109 8.64 14.77 -23.05
N ILE A 110 8.33 13.62 -22.45
CA ILE A 110 8.82 13.25 -21.12
C ILE A 110 10.18 12.57 -21.27
N SER A 111 11.26 13.23 -20.83
CA SER A 111 12.61 12.66 -20.85
C SER A 111 12.78 11.51 -19.86
N ARG A 112 13.84 10.70 -20.04
CA ARG A 112 14.18 9.63 -19.09
C ARG A 112 14.55 10.15 -17.71
N SER A 113 15.23 11.29 -17.61
CA SER A 113 15.55 11.92 -16.32
C SER A 113 14.28 12.38 -15.61
N ALA A 114 13.40 13.10 -16.31
CA ALA A 114 12.12 13.56 -15.76
C ALA A 114 11.24 12.39 -15.30
N HIS A 115 11.21 11.30 -16.08
CA HIS A 115 10.52 10.07 -15.71
C HIS A 115 11.02 9.51 -14.38
N VAL A 116 12.34 9.34 -14.21
CA VAL A 116 12.91 8.77 -12.97
C VAL A 116 12.66 9.70 -11.79
N THR A 117 12.86 11.02 -11.96
CA THR A 117 12.58 12.00 -10.90
C THR A 117 11.14 11.87 -10.39
N ASN A 118 10.16 11.85 -11.30
CA ASN A 118 8.74 11.74 -10.93
C ASN A 118 8.44 10.44 -10.17
N ILE A 119 9.05 9.31 -10.56
CA ILE A 119 8.87 8.04 -9.84
C ILE A 119 9.55 8.08 -8.47
N CYS A 120 10.72 8.72 -8.33
CA CYS A 120 11.37 8.90 -7.04
C CYS A 120 10.50 9.73 -6.09
N GLU A 121 9.94 10.84 -6.56
CA GLU A 121 9.03 11.69 -5.78
C GLU A 121 7.77 10.90 -5.36
N MET A 122 7.20 10.10 -6.27
CA MET A 122 6.10 9.19 -5.94
C MET A 122 6.50 8.16 -4.88
N TYR A 123 7.67 7.54 -5.02
CA TYR A 123 8.22 6.56 -4.08
C TYR A 123 8.35 7.14 -2.67
N PHE A 124 8.95 8.33 -2.53
CA PHE A 124 9.08 9.00 -1.24
C PHE A 124 7.72 9.39 -0.64
N GLY A 125 6.78 9.83 -1.48
CA GLY A 125 5.40 10.12 -1.07
C GLY A 125 4.70 8.96 -0.38
N ARG A 126 4.99 7.71 -0.79
CA ARG A 126 4.36 6.51 -0.21
C ARG A 126 4.78 6.23 1.23
N PHE A 127 6.01 6.53 1.64
CA PHE A 127 6.43 6.35 3.05
C PHE A 127 5.71 7.30 3.98
N TYR A 128 5.56 8.56 3.58
CA TYR A 128 4.80 9.54 4.35
C TYR A 128 3.32 9.15 4.43
N GLU A 129 2.71 8.77 3.30
CA GLU A 129 1.32 8.30 3.28
C GLU A 129 1.13 7.10 4.23
N LEU A 130 2.05 6.14 4.19
CA LEU A 130 1.97 4.95 5.01
C LEU A 130 2.10 5.25 6.50
N LYS A 131 3.00 6.17 6.90
CA LYS A 131 3.11 6.67 8.27
C LYS A 131 1.78 7.23 8.78
N GLU A 132 1.15 8.10 7.99
CA GLU A 132 -0.12 8.72 8.38
C GLU A 132 -1.26 7.69 8.41
N ARG A 133 -1.25 6.69 7.52
CA ARG A 133 -2.21 5.58 7.56
C ARG A 133 -2.01 4.70 8.79
N PHE A 134 -0.78 4.40 9.21
CA PHE A 134 -0.54 3.65 10.45
C PHE A 134 -1.12 4.37 11.66
N LYS A 135 -0.95 5.69 11.77
CA LYS A 135 -1.56 6.48 12.85
C LYS A 135 -3.08 6.36 12.87
N LYS A 136 -3.73 6.51 11.69
CA LYS A 136 -5.19 6.37 11.56
C LYS A 136 -5.65 4.96 11.90
N TYR A 137 -4.92 3.96 11.45
CA TYR A 137 -5.18 2.56 11.71
C TYR A 137 -5.15 2.24 13.21
N PHE A 138 -4.08 2.62 13.91
CA PHE A 138 -4.00 2.37 15.35
C PHE A 138 -5.04 3.16 16.14
N LYS A 139 -5.40 4.38 15.71
CA LYS A 139 -6.52 5.11 16.29
C LYS A 139 -7.84 4.33 16.15
N ALA A 140 -8.07 3.67 15.02
CA ALA A 140 -9.23 2.81 14.83
C ALA A 140 -9.20 1.59 15.75
N ILE A 141 -8.03 0.95 15.94
CA ILE A 141 -7.90 -0.16 16.89
C ILE A 141 -8.21 0.29 18.32
N THR A 142 -7.66 1.42 18.78
CA THR A 142 -7.94 1.95 20.12
C THR A 142 -9.43 2.25 20.34
N ALA A 143 -10.17 2.60 19.29
CA ALA A 143 -11.62 2.84 19.38
C ALA A 143 -12.44 1.55 19.56
N VAL A 144 -11.93 0.40 19.10
CA VAL A 144 -12.57 -0.92 19.25
C VAL A 144 -12.10 -1.64 20.51
N ALA A 145 -10.83 -1.48 20.88
CA ALA A 145 -10.20 -2.20 21.99
C ALA A 145 -9.46 -1.22 22.92
N PRO A 146 -10.17 -0.33 23.65
CA PRO A 146 -9.55 0.72 24.46
C PRO A 146 -8.71 0.19 25.63
N HIS A 147 -8.96 -1.05 26.07
CA HIS A 147 -8.25 -1.68 27.18
C HIS A 147 -6.91 -2.32 26.77
N HIS A 148 -6.62 -2.42 25.47
CA HIS A 148 -5.33 -2.90 24.99
C HIS A 148 -4.40 -1.71 24.75
N ALA A 149 -3.36 -1.61 25.57
CA ALA A 149 -2.33 -0.58 25.41
C ALA A 149 -1.40 -0.97 24.25
N LEU A 150 -1.66 -0.44 23.06
CA LEU A 150 -0.71 -0.49 21.96
C LEU A 150 0.31 0.64 22.11
N GLU A 151 1.59 0.32 22.03
CA GLU A 151 2.71 1.28 22.07
C GLU A 151 2.86 2.04 20.74
N ILE A 152 1.81 2.75 20.32
CA ILE A 152 1.71 3.45 19.02
C ILE A 152 2.86 4.45 18.85
N GLY A 153 3.18 5.19 19.92
CA GLY A 153 4.25 6.18 19.90
C GLY A 153 5.62 5.56 19.59
N LEU A 154 5.92 4.41 20.19
CA LEU A 154 7.17 3.69 19.96
C LEU A 154 7.22 3.10 18.55
N PHE A 155 6.10 2.55 18.08
CA PHE A 155 5.99 2.02 16.71
C PHE A 155 6.27 3.11 15.67
N ILE A 156 5.60 4.27 15.77
CA ILE A 156 5.78 5.37 14.83
C ILE A 156 7.20 5.94 14.90
N LYS A 157 7.80 6.07 16.09
CA LYS A 157 9.20 6.46 16.24
C LYS A 157 10.16 5.48 15.56
N THR A 158 9.88 4.18 15.68
CA THR A 158 10.68 3.13 15.03
C THR A 158 10.55 3.21 13.52
N PHE A 159 9.33 3.39 13.01
CA PHE A 159 9.08 3.63 11.58
C PHE A 159 9.87 4.84 11.07
N ASP A 160 9.77 5.97 11.78
CA ASP A 160 10.49 7.21 11.43
C ASP A 160 12.00 7.00 11.39
N LYS A 161 12.56 6.26 12.35
CA LYS A 161 14.00 5.94 12.36
C LYS A 161 14.41 5.06 11.19
N VAL A 162 13.62 4.04 10.86
CA VAL A 162 13.94 3.07 9.80
C VAL A 162 13.88 3.70 8.39
N PHE A 163 12.96 4.65 8.20
CA PHE A 163 12.70 5.34 6.93
C PHE A 163 13.04 6.83 6.96
N ASP A 164 13.96 7.23 7.84
CA ASP A 164 14.35 8.63 8.03
C ASP A 164 14.83 9.27 6.73
N ALA A 165 15.64 8.56 5.95
CA ALA A 165 16.13 9.04 4.66
C ALA A 165 14.98 9.33 3.70
N GLU A 166 14.05 8.38 3.53
CA GLU A 166 12.91 8.52 2.62
C GLU A 166 11.96 9.64 3.06
N LEU A 167 11.75 9.80 4.37
CA LEU A 167 10.91 10.86 4.93
C LEU A 167 11.56 12.25 4.81
N ARG A 168 12.88 12.34 4.99
CA ARG A 168 13.64 13.59 4.79
C ARG A 168 13.58 14.03 3.34
N GLU A 169 13.81 13.12 2.38
CA GLU A 169 13.69 13.42 0.96
C GLU A 169 12.28 13.88 0.61
N ARG A 170 11.25 13.15 1.06
CA ARG A 170 9.84 13.56 0.87
C ARG A 170 9.60 14.99 1.35
N ASN A 171 10.09 15.32 2.55
CA ASN A 171 9.86 16.65 3.15
C ASN A 171 10.63 17.73 2.39
N SER A 172 11.87 17.45 1.97
CA SER A 172 12.65 18.34 1.12
C SER A 172 11.92 18.65 -0.18
N ILE A 173 11.41 17.62 -0.86
CA ILE A 173 10.68 17.73 -2.13
C ILE A 173 9.41 18.57 -1.97
N HIS A 174 8.67 18.34 -0.88
CA HIS A 174 7.40 19.02 -0.65
C HIS A 174 7.56 20.51 -0.30
N HIS A 175 8.69 20.91 0.29
CA HIS A 175 8.85 22.26 0.86
C HIS A 175 9.90 23.14 0.18
N HIS A 176 10.86 22.57 -0.56
CA HIS A 176 12.04 23.31 -1.00
C HIS A 176 12.29 23.24 -2.49
N ALA A 177 12.37 22.05 -3.08
CA ALA A 177 12.79 21.89 -4.48
C ALA A 177 12.32 20.56 -5.06
N ARG A 178 12.63 20.31 -6.33
CA ARG A 178 12.47 18.98 -6.92
C ARG A 178 13.52 18.02 -6.37
N PHE A 179 13.29 16.72 -6.52
CA PHE A 179 14.29 15.73 -6.14
C PHE A 179 15.53 15.83 -7.03
N GLU A 180 16.70 15.98 -6.41
CA GLU A 180 18.01 16.08 -7.05
C GLU A 180 18.84 14.84 -6.74
N ASP A 181 19.44 14.25 -7.77
CA ASP A 181 20.31 13.08 -7.64
C ASP A 181 21.34 13.09 -8.78
N SER A 182 22.63 13.01 -8.42
CA SER A 182 23.74 13.05 -9.38
C SER A 182 23.67 11.97 -10.47
N SER A 183 23.03 10.84 -10.22
CA SER A 183 22.83 9.78 -11.21
C SER A 183 21.69 10.12 -12.17
N ILE A 184 20.64 10.83 -11.70
CA ILE A 184 19.62 11.43 -12.57
C ILE A 184 20.25 12.53 -13.43
N ASP A 185 21.12 13.37 -12.85
CA ASP A 185 21.83 14.42 -13.59
C ASP A 185 22.71 13.82 -14.70
N ARG A 186 23.39 12.70 -14.42
CA ARG A 186 24.13 11.97 -15.46
C ARG A 186 23.22 11.50 -16.59
N VAL A 187 22.01 11.01 -16.30
CA VAL A 187 21.03 10.62 -17.34
C VAL A 187 20.57 11.84 -18.14
N PHE A 188 20.33 12.97 -17.47
CA PHE A 188 20.00 14.23 -18.13
C PHE A 188 21.14 14.68 -19.06
N LEU A 189 22.36 14.87 -18.54
CA LEU A 189 23.51 15.36 -19.28
C LEU A 189 23.85 14.48 -20.49
N THR A 190 23.88 13.16 -20.31
CA THR A 190 24.15 12.22 -21.41
C THR A 190 23.04 12.23 -22.48
N GLY A 191 21.82 12.64 -22.14
CA GLY A 191 20.72 12.80 -23.08
C GLY A 191 20.70 14.17 -23.78
N SER A 192 21.29 15.19 -23.17
CA SER A 192 21.35 16.55 -23.71
C SER A 192 22.53 16.79 -24.66
N ILE A 193 23.58 15.97 -24.60
CA ILE A 193 24.72 16.07 -25.52
C ILE A 193 24.29 15.53 -26.90
N THR A 194 24.36 16.39 -27.93
CA THR A 194 23.84 16.13 -29.29
C THR A 194 24.74 15.24 -30.16
N ASP A 195 25.88 14.79 -29.65
CA ASP A 195 26.82 13.96 -30.41
C ASP A 195 26.33 12.51 -30.49
N LYS A 196 26.27 11.98 -31.74
CA LYS A 196 25.75 10.65 -32.09
C LYS A 196 26.40 9.46 -31.35
N GLY A 197 27.49 9.69 -30.60
CA GLY A 197 28.17 8.65 -29.81
C GLY A 197 27.58 8.38 -28.43
N TRP A 198 26.75 9.27 -27.88
CA TRP A 198 26.34 9.20 -26.46
C TRP A 198 25.07 8.40 -26.20
N GLU A 199 24.33 7.98 -27.23
CA GLU A 199 23.08 7.24 -27.04
C GLU A 199 23.28 5.94 -26.25
N ARG A 200 24.38 5.23 -26.51
CA ARG A 200 24.74 4.02 -25.76
C ARG A 200 24.99 4.34 -24.29
N GLU A 201 25.73 5.40 -24.01
CA GLU A 201 26.06 5.81 -22.65
C GLU A 201 24.82 6.30 -21.89
N HIS A 202 23.96 7.09 -22.54
CA HIS A 202 22.69 7.54 -21.97
C HIS A 202 21.78 6.36 -21.60
N ASN A 203 21.63 5.39 -22.51
CA ASN A 203 20.85 4.18 -22.24
C ASN A 203 21.46 3.33 -21.11
N ASN A 204 22.79 3.23 -21.04
CA ASN A 204 23.47 2.52 -19.97
C ASN A 204 23.29 3.20 -18.62
N ALA A 205 23.46 4.53 -18.56
CA ALA A 205 23.24 5.32 -17.35
C ALA A 205 21.81 5.16 -16.84
N TYR A 206 20.81 5.28 -17.72
CA TYR A 206 19.42 5.10 -17.36
C TYR A 206 19.13 3.68 -16.84
N ARG A 207 19.61 2.63 -17.53
CA ARG A 207 19.41 1.24 -17.10
C ARG A 207 20.10 0.92 -15.77
N LYS A 208 21.27 1.50 -15.52
CA LYS A 208 21.98 1.37 -14.25
C LYS A 208 21.15 2.00 -13.12
N LEU A 209 20.77 3.25 -13.30
CA LEU A 209 19.94 3.99 -12.34
C LEU A 209 18.61 3.27 -12.04
N ALA A 210 17.90 2.83 -13.08
CA ALA A 210 16.65 2.10 -12.93
C ALA A 210 16.83 0.81 -12.11
N ARG A 211 17.92 0.06 -12.32
CA ARG A 211 18.21 -1.15 -11.55
C ARG A 211 18.49 -0.86 -10.07
N GLU A 212 19.24 0.19 -9.79
CA GLU A 212 19.55 0.61 -8.41
C GLU A 212 18.27 1.00 -7.65
N TRP A 213 17.38 1.76 -8.29
CA TRP A 213 16.10 2.12 -7.69
C TRP A 213 15.15 0.95 -7.53
N VAL A 214 15.08 0.04 -8.51
CA VAL A 214 14.33 -1.22 -8.38
C VAL A 214 14.79 -2.01 -7.17
N GLU A 215 16.10 -2.14 -6.98
CA GLU A 215 16.65 -2.87 -5.85
C GLU A 215 16.32 -2.17 -4.52
N ARG A 216 16.41 -0.83 -4.47
CA ARG A 216 16.00 -0.05 -3.31
C ARG A 216 14.52 -0.24 -2.97
N VAL A 217 13.63 -0.24 -3.97
CA VAL A 217 12.19 -0.49 -3.78
C VAL A 217 11.97 -1.88 -3.17
N ARG A 218 12.64 -2.92 -3.67
CA ARG A 218 12.52 -4.28 -3.15
C ARG A 218 12.97 -4.40 -1.70
N GLN A 219 14.14 -3.86 -1.39
CA GLN A 219 14.70 -3.91 -0.05
C GLN A 219 13.79 -3.20 0.95
N ARG A 220 13.31 -2.00 0.62
CA ARG A 220 12.40 -1.26 1.50
C ARG A 220 11.01 -1.88 1.56
N GLY A 221 10.50 -2.42 0.46
CA GLY A 221 9.23 -3.17 0.42
C GLY A 221 9.25 -4.37 1.36
N ALA A 222 10.35 -5.14 1.39
CA ALA A 222 10.50 -6.26 2.31
C ALA A 222 10.58 -5.84 3.79
N VAL A 223 11.12 -4.65 4.08
CA VAL A 223 11.08 -4.09 5.43
C VAL A 223 9.64 -3.73 5.81
N LEU A 224 8.89 -3.11 4.90
CA LEU A 224 7.49 -2.76 5.12
C LEU A 224 6.59 -3.97 5.32
N ASP A 225 6.86 -5.08 4.64
CA ASP A 225 6.15 -6.34 4.86
C ASP A 225 6.28 -6.83 6.31
N ARG A 226 7.46 -6.66 6.94
CA ARG A 226 7.65 -7.00 8.36
C ARG A 226 6.85 -6.07 9.28
N PHE A 227 6.81 -4.77 8.97
CA PHE A 227 5.97 -3.83 9.72
C PHE A 227 4.49 -4.21 9.63
N LEU A 228 4.02 -4.58 8.43
CA LEU A 228 2.64 -5.01 8.20
C LEU A 228 2.34 -6.33 8.92
N ASP A 229 3.26 -7.30 8.89
CA ASP A 229 3.06 -8.61 9.53
C ASP A 229 2.98 -8.50 11.06
N GLU A 230 3.86 -7.72 11.69
CA GLU A 230 3.76 -7.43 13.14
C GLU A 230 2.50 -6.64 13.48
N THR A 231 2.07 -5.73 12.59
CA THR A 231 0.82 -5.00 12.74
C THR A 231 -0.39 -5.94 12.66
N ALA A 232 -0.38 -6.89 11.72
CA ALA A 232 -1.41 -7.91 11.56
C ALA A 232 -1.50 -8.78 12.81
N LYS A 233 -0.35 -9.24 13.33
CA LYS A 233 -0.26 -10.01 14.58
C LYS A 233 -0.90 -9.27 15.76
N ALA A 234 -0.43 -8.04 16.03
CA ALA A 234 -0.94 -7.24 17.14
C ALA A 234 -2.45 -6.98 17.01
N THR A 235 -2.93 -6.80 15.78
CA THR A 235 -4.36 -6.60 15.51
C THR A 235 -5.17 -7.86 15.83
N LEU A 236 -4.73 -9.04 15.36
CA LEU A 236 -5.41 -10.31 15.61
C LEU A 236 -5.48 -10.64 17.11
N GLU A 237 -4.44 -10.30 17.87
CA GLU A 237 -4.39 -10.48 19.32
C GLU A 237 -5.35 -9.53 20.06
N THR A 238 -5.45 -8.28 19.58
CA THR A 238 -6.20 -7.19 20.23
C THR A 238 -7.69 -7.16 19.87
N CYS A 239 -8.03 -7.41 18.61
CA CYS A 239 -9.37 -7.25 18.06
C CYS A 239 -10.14 -8.57 18.08
N SER A 240 -10.97 -8.77 19.11
CA SER A 240 -11.73 -10.02 19.30
C SER A 240 -12.65 -10.38 18.14
N PHE A 241 -13.19 -9.40 17.42
CA PHE A 241 -14.07 -9.61 16.27
C PHE A 241 -13.37 -10.22 15.04
N LEU A 242 -12.04 -10.28 15.04
CA LEU A 242 -11.22 -10.89 13.99
C LEU A 242 -10.74 -12.30 14.36
N LYS A 243 -11.12 -12.83 15.52
CA LYS A 243 -10.77 -14.19 15.92
C LYS A 243 -11.58 -15.17 15.06
N LEU A 244 -10.86 -16.01 14.31
CA LEU A 244 -11.38 -17.10 13.49
C LEU A 244 -11.84 -18.28 14.36
#